data_AF-A0A543J3T3-F1
#
_entry.id   AF-A0A543J3T3-F1
#
_cell.length_a   1.000
_cell.length_b   1.000
_cell.length_c   1.000
_cell.angle_alpha   90.00
_cell.angle_beta   90.00
_cell.angle_gamma   90.00
#
_symmetry.space_group_name_H-M   'P 1'
#
loop_
_entity.id
_entity.type
_entity.pdbx_description
1 polymer ?
#
loop_
_entity_poly.entity_id
_entity_poly.type
_entity_poly.pdbx_seq_one_letter_code
_entity_poly.pdbx_strand_id
1 'polypeptide(L)'
;MDPDTYRGDAGLPDPDVYWRRRVSVLTALLIVVAAVVWACTRTSGESAEAGPGSATAGPSALVASPAAGGAPDGVAGPSPTPRAERRSGDARCAEEDIVVHLEGLQEVYPPGVRPRFVVMLVNTGEEPCVLDVGPRALDLRITSGSDRVWSSADCVGGEEATKLHRLERGVPFVRSISWNRHRSGRDCSASHPEAKAGTYVATAVAGSLTSEKTVFHLR
;
A
#
# COMPACT_ATOMS: atom_id res chain seq x y z
N MET A 1 56.82 -33.59 22.41
CA MET A 1 55.38 -33.80 22.65
C MET A 1 54.77 -32.41 22.65
N ASP A 2 54.31 -31.99 21.48
CA ASP A 2 53.92 -30.62 21.15
C ASP A 2 52.41 -30.42 21.32
N PRO A 3 51.94 -29.27 21.84
CA PRO A 3 50.54 -29.01 22.12
C PRO A 3 49.81 -28.19 21.02
N ASP A 4 50.00 -28.49 19.74
CA ASP A 4 49.49 -27.63 18.63
C ASP A 4 48.63 -28.33 17.54
N THR A 5 47.98 -29.47 17.83
CA THR A 5 47.22 -30.23 16.80
C THR A 5 45.69 -30.17 16.92
N TYR A 6 45.10 -29.09 17.43
CA TYR A 6 43.64 -28.89 17.34
C TYR A 6 43.26 -27.55 16.70
N ARG A 7 43.85 -27.27 15.54
CA ARG A 7 43.15 -26.53 14.48
C ARG A 7 42.26 -27.51 13.74
N GLY A 8 40.98 -27.52 14.08
CA GLY A 8 39.93 -28.17 13.32
C GLY A 8 38.94 -27.11 12.87
N ASP A 9 39.09 -26.67 11.62
CA ASP A 9 38.07 -25.96 10.85
C ASP A 9 36.78 -26.80 10.84
N ALA A 10 35.75 -26.30 11.54
CA ALA A 10 34.38 -26.75 11.38
C ALA A 10 33.60 -25.59 10.76
N GLY A 11 33.30 -25.75 9.47
CA GLY A 11 32.74 -24.73 8.59
C GLY A 11 31.46 -24.07 9.12
N LEU A 12 31.48 -22.74 9.17
CA LEU A 12 30.28 -21.93 9.18
C LEU A 12 29.78 -21.81 7.72
N PRO A 13 28.48 -22.02 7.44
CA PRO A 13 27.93 -21.89 6.09
C PRO A 13 28.04 -20.43 5.62
N ASP A 14 28.69 -20.21 4.47
CA ASP A 14 28.90 -18.89 3.87
C ASP A 14 27.59 -18.11 3.63
N PRO A 15 27.30 -17.04 4.38
CA PRO A 15 26.20 -16.11 4.04
C PRO A 15 26.47 -15.34 2.72
N ASP A 16 27.69 -15.44 2.18
CA ASP A 16 28.14 -14.74 0.97
C ASP A 16 27.56 -15.29 -0.34
N VAL A 17 27.15 -16.56 -0.39
CA VAL A 17 26.63 -17.16 -1.64
C VAL A 17 25.23 -16.64 -1.97
N TYR A 18 24.42 -16.38 -0.95
CA TYR A 18 23.05 -15.88 -1.13
C TYR A 18 23.05 -14.43 -1.64
N TRP A 19 23.88 -13.58 -1.05
CA TRP A 19 23.97 -12.18 -1.46
C TRP A 19 24.61 -12.04 -2.84
N ARG A 20 25.65 -12.85 -3.14
CA ARG A 20 26.27 -12.88 -4.48
C ARG A 20 25.28 -13.27 -5.57
N ARG A 21 24.44 -14.30 -5.37
CA ARG A 21 23.42 -14.68 -6.37
C ARG A 21 22.35 -13.60 -6.54
N ARG A 22 21.91 -12.95 -5.47
CA ARG A 22 20.94 -11.84 -5.54
C ARG A 22 21.49 -10.61 -6.26
N VAL A 23 22.74 -10.23 -5.97
CA VAL A 23 23.41 -9.12 -6.67
C VAL A 23 23.63 -9.45 -8.14
N SER A 24 24.07 -10.66 -8.47
CA SER A 24 24.25 -11.08 -9.87
C SER A 24 22.95 -11.01 -10.67
N VAL A 25 21.82 -11.43 -10.11
CA VAL A 25 20.51 -11.35 -10.77
C VAL A 25 20.06 -9.90 -10.95
N LEU A 26 20.23 -9.04 -9.94
CA LEU A 26 19.88 -7.63 -10.03
C LEU A 26 20.75 -6.87 -11.04
N THR A 27 22.05 -7.13 -11.08
CA THR A 27 22.95 -6.53 -12.07
C THR A 27 22.62 -7.00 -13.49
N ALA A 28 22.35 -8.30 -13.69
CA ALA A 28 21.94 -8.83 -14.99
C ALA A 28 20.61 -8.21 -15.46
N LEU A 29 19.63 -8.09 -14.56
CA LEU A 29 18.34 -7.44 -14.86
C LEU A 29 18.54 -5.98 -15.28
N LEU A 30 19.37 -5.22 -14.56
CA LEU A 30 19.66 -3.82 -14.89
C LEU A 30 20.32 -3.67 -16.27
N ILE A 31 21.24 -4.57 -16.63
CA ILE A 31 21.89 -4.59 -17.96
C ILE A 31 20.85 -4.85 -19.06
N VAL A 32 19.94 -5.80 -18.86
CA VAL A 32 18.87 -6.11 -19.82
C VAL A 32 17.94 -4.91 -20.00
N VAL A 33 17.52 -4.26 -18.90
CA VAL A 33 16.67 -3.06 -18.97
C VAL A 33 17.38 -1.93 -19.71
N ALA A 34 18.66 -1.68 -19.42
CA ALA A 34 19.44 -0.66 -20.13
C ALA A 34 19.57 -0.97 -21.63
N ALA A 35 19.75 -2.24 -22.01
CA ALA A 35 19.81 -2.66 -23.40
C ALA A 35 18.46 -2.47 -24.13
N VAL A 36 17.35 -2.77 -23.47
CA VAL A 36 15.99 -2.55 -24.02
C VAL A 36 15.72 -1.06 -24.21
N VAL A 37 16.02 -0.23 -23.22
CA VAL A 37 15.87 1.23 -23.34
C VAL A 37 16.72 1.78 -24.48
N TRP A 38 17.97 1.34 -24.61
CA TRP A 38 18.85 1.74 -25.70
C TRP A 38 18.37 1.27 -27.07
N ALA A 39 17.74 0.10 -27.16
CA ALA A 39 17.11 -0.37 -28.38
C ALA A 39 15.87 0.46 -28.73
N CYS A 40 15.01 0.76 -27.74
CA CYS A 40 13.83 1.60 -27.91
C CYS A 40 14.16 3.04 -28.35
N THR A 41 15.25 3.62 -27.83
CA THR A 41 15.69 4.97 -28.22
C THR A 41 16.35 5.01 -29.60
N ARG A 42 16.84 3.87 -30.11
CA ARG A 42 17.34 3.77 -31.49
C ARG A 42 16.27 3.53 -32.54
N THR A 43 15.11 2.98 -32.17
CA THR A 43 13.99 2.76 -33.09
C THR A 43 12.98 3.90 -33.13
N SER A 44 13.16 4.95 -32.31
CA SER A 44 12.28 6.12 -32.28
C SER A 44 12.90 7.27 -33.08
N GLY A 45 12.88 7.13 -34.40
CA GLY A 45 13.23 8.20 -35.35
C GLY A 45 12.43 8.05 -36.63
N GLU A 46 11.25 8.69 -36.68
CA GLU A 46 10.36 9.03 -37.83
C GLU A 46 9.02 9.50 -37.19
N SER A 47 8.39 10.66 -37.38
CA SER A 47 8.53 11.76 -38.34
C SER A 47 8.04 13.06 -37.68
N ALA A 48 8.64 14.17 -38.12
CA ALA A 48 8.08 15.52 -37.99
C ALA A 48 7.01 15.75 -39.06
N GLU A 49 6.01 16.59 -38.77
CA GLU A 49 5.46 17.48 -39.80
C GLU A 49 4.86 18.74 -39.19
N ALA A 50 5.17 19.87 -39.83
CA ALA A 50 4.99 21.23 -39.36
C ALA A 50 3.95 21.97 -40.20
N GLY A 51 2.93 22.54 -39.53
CA GLY A 51 2.15 23.74 -39.87
C GLY A 51 1.45 23.84 -41.24
N PRO A 52 0.87 25.01 -41.59
CA PRO A 52 0.40 26.13 -40.76
C PRO A 52 -0.98 26.71 -41.19
N GLY A 53 -1.48 27.69 -40.43
CA GLY A 53 -2.12 28.90 -40.98
C GLY A 53 -3.65 28.93 -41.14
N SER A 54 -4.31 29.79 -40.36
CA SER A 54 -4.78 31.10 -40.85
C SER A 54 -5.75 31.78 -39.87
N ALA A 55 -5.55 33.08 -39.74
CA ALA A 55 -6.34 34.04 -38.98
C ALA A 55 -7.75 34.23 -39.55
N THR A 56 -8.67 34.86 -38.81
CA THR A 56 -9.28 36.15 -39.18
C THR A 56 -10.04 36.75 -37.97
N ALA A 57 -9.87 38.06 -37.80
CA ALA A 57 -10.54 38.96 -36.85
C ALA A 57 -12.06 38.99 -37.04
N GLY A 58 -12.86 39.27 -36.01
CA GLY A 58 -13.15 40.64 -35.61
C GLY A 58 -14.67 40.81 -35.32
N PRO A 59 -15.08 41.92 -34.70
CA PRO A 59 -16.11 41.94 -33.66
C PRO A 59 -17.41 42.67 -34.08
N SER A 60 -18.49 42.53 -33.31
CA SER A 60 -19.37 43.66 -32.97
C SER A 60 -20.42 43.30 -31.92
N ALA A 61 -20.52 44.20 -30.95
CA ALA A 61 -21.56 44.32 -29.95
C ALA A 61 -22.94 44.58 -30.60
N LEU A 62 -24.02 44.40 -29.83
CA LEU A 62 -25.01 45.46 -29.56
C LEU A 62 -25.98 45.03 -28.46
N VAL A 63 -26.20 45.98 -27.57
CA VAL A 63 -27.10 45.98 -26.42
C VAL A 63 -28.54 46.17 -26.90
N ALA A 64 -29.51 45.45 -26.35
CA ALA A 64 -30.88 45.94 -26.18
C ALA A 64 -31.68 45.07 -25.21
N SER A 65 -32.01 45.66 -24.07
CA SER A 65 -33.16 45.26 -23.24
C SER A 65 -34.39 46.02 -23.77
N PRO A 66 -35.59 45.41 -23.76
CA PRO A 66 -36.64 46.05 -22.97
C PRO A 66 -37.50 45.05 -22.18
N ALA A 67 -38.09 45.60 -21.12
CA ALA A 67 -38.96 44.94 -20.18
C ALA A 67 -40.39 44.71 -20.69
N ALA A 68 -41.09 43.86 -19.92
CA ALA A 68 -42.53 43.80 -19.66
C ALA A 68 -43.39 42.84 -20.51
N GLY A 69 -44.03 41.91 -19.79
CA GLY A 69 -45.39 41.47 -20.08
C GLY A 69 -45.59 39.96 -20.22
N GLY A 70 -46.31 39.36 -19.27
CA GLY A 70 -47.11 38.16 -19.52
C GLY A 70 -46.65 36.88 -18.82
N ALA A 71 -47.19 36.63 -17.61
CA ALA A 71 -47.56 35.28 -17.22
C ALA A 71 -48.85 34.91 -18.00
N PRO A 72 -49.11 33.64 -18.38
CA PRO A 72 -49.42 32.61 -17.37
C PRO A 72 -48.85 31.21 -17.66
N ASP A 73 -48.81 30.42 -16.59
CA ASP A 73 -48.93 28.96 -16.52
C ASP A 73 -48.28 28.10 -17.61
N GLY A 74 -47.01 27.75 -17.38
CA GLY A 74 -46.34 26.61 -17.98
C GLY A 74 -45.80 25.71 -16.88
N VAL A 75 -46.44 24.55 -16.70
CA VAL A 75 -46.07 23.48 -15.77
C VAL A 75 -44.57 23.18 -15.88
N ALA A 76 -43.81 23.60 -14.87
CA ALA A 76 -42.41 23.23 -14.70
C ALA A 76 -42.35 21.74 -14.36
N GLY A 77 -42.15 20.90 -15.38
CA GLY A 77 -41.65 19.56 -15.17
C GLY A 77 -40.32 19.64 -14.41
N PRO A 78 -40.06 18.77 -13.43
CA PRO A 78 -38.79 18.79 -12.72
C PRO A 78 -37.68 18.52 -13.73
N SER A 79 -36.88 19.54 -14.02
CA SER A 79 -35.60 19.41 -14.71
C SER A 79 -34.79 18.35 -13.95
N PRO A 80 -34.32 17.27 -14.59
CA PRO A 80 -33.43 16.33 -13.93
C PRO A 80 -32.16 17.11 -13.60
N THR A 81 -31.98 17.41 -12.31
CA THR A 81 -30.68 17.80 -11.78
C THR A 81 -29.68 16.78 -12.30
N PRO A 82 -28.56 17.20 -12.93
CA PRO A 82 -27.48 16.28 -13.23
C PRO A 82 -27.09 15.66 -11.89
N ARG A 83 -27.45 14.39 -11.69
CA ARG A 83 -26.85 13.57 -10.64
C ARG A 83 -25.37 13.67 -10.94
N ALA A 84 -24.63 14.39 -10.11
CA ALA A 84 -23.19 14.40 -10.16
C ALA A 84 -22.78 12.93 -10.18
N GLU A 85 -22.35 12.45 -11.35
CA GLU A 85 -21.68 11.18 -11.47
C GLU A 85 -20.52 11.30 -10.49
N ARG A 86 -20.59 10.52 -9.41
CA ARG A 86 -19.47 10.42 -8.49
C ARG A 86 -18.31 10.02 -9.38
N ARG A 87 -17.29 10.87 -9.47
CA ARG A 87 -16.08 10.55 -10.23
C ARG A 87 -15.64 9.17 -9.76
N SER A 88 -15.54 8.20 -10.68
CA SER A 88 -15.35 6.78 -10.34
C SER A 88 -14.19 6.53 -9.37
N GLY A 89 -13.18 7.41 -9.33
CA GLY A 89 -12.05 7.32 -8.40
C GLY A 89 -12.30 7.67 -6.93
N ASP A 90 -13.51 8.08 -6.53
CA ASP A 90 -13.87 8.31 -5.11
C ASP A 90 -14.79 7.20 -4.55
N ALA A 91 -15.10 6.17 -5.35
CA ALA A 91 -15.86 5.01 -4.89
C ALA A 91 -15.07 4.23 -3.83
N ARG A 92 -15.77 3.66 -2.84
CA ARG A 92 -15.15 2.78 -1.85
C ARG A 92 -14.80 1.44 -2.51
N CYS A 93 -13.66 0.89 -2.14
CA CYS A 93 -13.29 -0.45 -2.60
C CYS A 93 -14.31 -1.47 -2.10
N ALA A 94 -14.78 -2.35 -3.00
CA ALA A 94 -15.54 -3.53 -2.62
C ALA A 94 -14.59 -4.52 -1.92
N GLU A 95 -15.06 -5.25 -0.91
CA GLU A 95 -14.19 -6.12 -0.12
C GLU A 95 -13.70 -7.30 -0.97
N GLU A 96 -14.53 -7.82 -1.88
CA GLU A 96 -14.19 -8.88 -2.82
C GLU A 96 -13.09 -8.50 -3.83
N ASP A 97 -12.89 -7.20 -4.05
CA ASP A 97 -11.87 -6.68 -4.96
C ASP A 97 -10.54 -6.41 -4.25
N ILE A 98 -10.45 -6.59 -2.93
CA ILE A 98 -9.24 -6.33 -2.16
C ILE A 98 -8.61 -7.63 -1.68
N VAL A 99 -7.35 -7.83 -2.05
CA VAL A 99 -6.51 -8.90 -1.51
C VAL A 99 -5.58 -8.34 -0.45
N VAL A 100 -5.59 -8.95 0.73
CA VAL A 100 -4.71 -8.62 1.87
C VAL A 100 -3.64 -9.67 2.00
N HIS A 101 -2.38 -9.27 1.92
CA HIS A 101 -1.23 -10.14 2.18
C HIS A 101 -0.41 -9.62 3.35
N LEU A 102 0.16 -10.55 4.13
CA LEU A 102 1.01 -10.27 5.26
C LEU A 102 2.28 -11.11 5.17
N GLU A 103 3.42 -10.44 5.29
CA GLU A 103 4.73 -11.08 5.36
C GLU A 103 5.49 -10.61 6.60
N GLY A 104 6.17 -11.53 7.28
CA GLY A 104 7.14 -11.22 8.32
C GLY A 104 8.55 -11.17 7.75
N LEU A 105 9.35 -10.15 8.10
CA LEU A 105 10.71 -10.02 7.53
C LEU A 105 11.69 -11.10 8.03
N GLN A 106 11.39 -11.73 9.15
CA GLN A 106 12.13 -12.85 9.72
C GLN A 106 11.14 -13.81 10.39
N GLU A 107 11.49 -15.09 10.42
CA GLU A 107 10.73 -16.11 11.16
C GLU A 107 11.17 -16.17 12.64
N VAL A 108 12.44 -15.86 12.93
CA VAL A 108 13.00 -15.91 14.29
C VAL A 108 13.65 -14.56 14.62
N TYR A 109 13.24 -13.96 15.74
CA TYR A 109 13.74 -12.67 16.21
C TYR A 109 14.55 -12.86 17.51
N PRO A 110 15.86 -12.56 17.51
CA PRO A 110 16.70 -12.59 18.71
C PRO A 110 16.25 -11.58 19.79
N PRO A 111 16.79 -11.67 21.01
CA PRO A 111 16.55 -10.69 22.07
C PRO A 111 16.82 -9.25 21.58
N GLY A 112 15.93 -8.32 21.93
CA GLY A 112 16.02 -6.91 21.55
C GLY A 112 15.68 -6.58 20.09
N VAL A 113 15.61 -7.58 19.20
CA VAL A 113 15.20 -7.36 17.80
C VAL A 113 13.68 -7.23 17.73
N ARG A 114 13.21 -6.15 17.10
CA ARG A 114 11.79 -5.86 16.93
C ARG A 114 11.22 -6.60 15.72
N PRO A 115 10.12 -7.35 15.88
CA PRO A 115 9.38 -7.88 14.75
C PRO A 115 8.96 -6.80 13.77
N ARG A 116 9.10 -7.10 12.48
CA ARG A 116 8.70 -6.23 11.37
C ARG A 116 7.89 -7.01 10.38
N PHE A 117 6.77 -6.42 9.99
CA PHE A 117 5.82 -7.01 9.07
C PHE A 117 5.56 -6.06 7.92
N VAL A 118 5.29 -6.62 6.75
CA VAL A 118 4.89 -5.92 5.55
C VAL A 118 3.47 -6.35 5.22
N VAL A 119 2.55 -5.40 5.24
CA VAL A 119 1.17 -5.59 4.81
C VAL A 119 1.04 -5.05 3.40
N MET A 120 0.46 -5.84 2.51
CA MET A 120 0.16 -5.44 1.14
C MET A 120 -1.35 -5.50 0.89
N LEU A 121 -1.89 -4.45 0.30
CA LEU A 121 -3.28 -4.37 -0.14
C LEU A 121 -3.29 -4.17 -1.66
N VAL A 122 -3.97 -5.05 -2.38
CA VAL A 122 -4.04 -5.00 -3.85
C VAL A 122 -5.50 -4.93 -4.27
N ASN A 123 -5.84 -3.92 -5.08
CA ASN A 123 -7.12 -3.85 -5.75
C ASN A 123 -7.10 -4.73 -7.03
N THR A 124 -7.96 -5.74 -7.08
CA THR A 124 -8.17 -6.64 -8.22
C THR A 124 -9.43 -6.28 -9.03
N GLY A 125 -10.18 -5.26 -8.62
CA GLY A 125 -11.35 -4.70 -9.32
C GLY A 125 -10.97 -3.80 -10.51
N GLU A 126 -11.93 -3.57 -11.42
CA GLU A 126 -11.71 -2.88 -12.71
C GLU A 126 -11.38 -1.41 -12.57
N GLU A 127 -11.99 -0.78 -11.58
CA GLU A 127 -11.91 0.65 -11.36
C GLU A 127 -11.01 0.97 -10.16
N PRO A 128 -10.34 2.13 -10.16
CA PRO A 128 -9.67 2.63 -8.96
C PRO A 128 -10.70 2.94 -7.87
N CYS A 129 -10.30 2.70 -6.63
CA CYS A 129 -11.19 2.86 -5.48
C CYS A 129 -10.44 3.43 -4.27
N VAL A 130 -11.16 3.86 -3.24
CA VAL A 130 -10.61 4.43 -2.01
C VAL A 130 -10.85 3.50 -0.83
N LEU A 131 -9.78 3.15 -0.12
CA LEU A 131 -9.80 2.32 1.08
C LEU A 131 -9.21 3.08 2.27
N ASP A 132 -9.74 2.85 3.47
CA ASP A 132 -9.09 3.31 4.70
C ASP A 132 -7.95 2.34 5.07
N VAL A 133 -6.71 2.83 5.03
CA VAL A 133 -5.48 2.11 5.39
C VAL A 133 -4.94 2.56 6.76
N GLY A 134 -5.69 3.39 7.47
CA GLY A 134 -5.40 3.81 8.83
C GLY A 134 -5.50 2.64 9.81
N PRO A 135 -4.84 2.71 10.98
CA PRO A 135 -4.78 1.60 11.94
C PRO A 135 -6.15 1.13 12.47
N ARG A 136 -7.20 1.96 12.41
CA ARG A 136 -8.55 1.54 12.78
C ARG A 136 -9.20 0.60 11.76
N ALA A 137 -8.84 0.75 10.48
CA ALA A 137 -9.38 -0.04 9.38
C ALA A 137 -8.44 -1.19 9.00
N LEU A 138 -7.13 -0.95 8.98
CA LEU A 138 -6.06 -1.92 8.71
C LEU A 138 -5.28 -2.23 10.00
N ASP A 139 -5.65 -3.33 10.63
CA ASP A 139 -5.16 -3.78 11.93
C ASP A 139 -4.24 -5.00 11.80
N LEU A 140 -2.99 -4.85 12.24
CA LEU A 140 -2.08 -5.98 12.44
C LEU A 140 -2.24 -6.50 13.86
N ARG A 141 -2.70 -7.75 14.00
CA ARG A 141 -2.91 -8.44 15.27
C ARG A 141 -1.83 -9.49 15.50
N ILE A 142 -1.36 -9.58 16.74
CA ILE A 142 -0.41 -10.60 17.18
C ILE A 142 -1.04 -11.40 18.32
N THR A 143 -1.02 -12.73 18.19
CA THR A 143 -1.53 -13.67 19.20
C THR A 143 -0.49 -14.72 19.55
N SER A 144 -0.69 -15.39 20.69
CA SER A 144 0.00 -16.63 21.06
C SER A 144 -1.04 -17.64 21.56
N GLY A 145 -1.34 -18.66 20.76
CA GLY A 145 -2.50 -19.52 21.01
C GLY A 145 -3.81 -18.71 21.02
N SER A 146 -4.57 -18.78 22.11
CA SER A 146 -5.79 -17.99 22.33
C SER A 146 -5.53 -16.61 22.93
N ASP A 147 -4.29 -16.31 23.31
CA ASP A 147 -3.93 -15.07 23.99
C ASP A 147 -3.72 -13.93 22.97
N ARG A 148 -4.44 -12.81 23.15
CA ARG A 148 -4.23 -11.59 22.36
C ARG A 148 -3.06 -10.81 22.96
N VAL A 149 -1.99 -10.69 22.19
CA VAL A 149 -0.74 -10.10 22.65
C VAL A 149 -0.68 -8.62 22.29
N TRP A 150 -0.98 -8.28 21.04
CA TRP A 150 -0.84 -6.92 20.54
C TRP A 150 -1.74 -6.64 19.33
N SER A 151 -2.10 -5.37 19.11
CA SER A 151 -2.80 -4.88 17.92
C SER A 151 -2.28 -3.50 17.53
N SER A 152 -2.11 -3.25 16.23
CA SER A 152 -1.72 -1.93 15.74
C SER A 152 -2.81 -0.87 15.88
N ALA A 153 -4.06 -1.30 16.09
CA ALA A 153 -5.22 -0.43 16.27
C ALA A 153 -5.39 0.03 17.73
N ASP A 154 -4.71 -0.62 18.68
CA ASP A 154 -4.79 -0.24 20.09
C ASP A 154 -4.20 1.17 20.30
N CYS A 155 -4.97 2.02 20.98
CA CYS A 155 -4.55 3.37 21.40
C CYS A 155 -4.19 4.33 20.28
N VAL A 156 -4.78 4.15 19.10
CA VAL A 156 -4.64 5.09 17.99
C VAL A 156 -5.77 6.14 18.02
N GLY A 157 -5.36 7.41 18.12
CA GLY A 157 -6.23 8.59 18.14
C GLY A 157 -5.82 9.63 17.10
N GLY A 158 -6.65 10.66 16.95
CA GLY A 158 -6.37 11.79 16.05
C GLY A 158 -6.42 11.42 14.56
N GLU A 159 -5.73 12.23 13.75
CA GLU A 159 -5.71 12.15 12.29
C GLU A 159 -5.03 10.87 11.78
N GLU A 160 -4.12 10.28 12.54
CA GLU A 160 -3.42 9.04 12.17
C GLU A 160 -4.31 7.80 12.23
N ALA A 161 -5.48 7.89 12.85
CA ALA A 161 -6.33 6.74 13.08
C ALA A 161 -7.10 6.27 11.83
N THR A 162 -7.35 7.19 10.90
CA THR A 162 -8.05 6.97 9.63
C THR A 162 -7.24 7.61 8.54
N LYS A 163 -6.91 6.84 7.50
CA LYS A 163 -6.11 7.32 6.38
C LYS A 163 -6.68 6.77 5.09
N LEU A 164 -7.35 7.62 4.33
CA LEU A 164 -7.87 7.23 3.03
C LEU A 164 -6.74 7.15 2.00
N HIS A 165 -6.69 6.05 1.26
CA HIS A 165 -5.74 5.84 0.18
C HIS A 165 -6.48 5.36 -1.06
N ARG A 166 -6.12 5.93 -2.22
CA ARG A 166 -6.63 5.48 -3.51
C ARG A 166 -5.79 4.28 -3.98
N LEU A 167 -6.46 3.18 -4.30
CA LEU A 167 -5.85 1.97 -4.84
C LEU A 167 -6.15 1.87 -6.33
N GLU A 168 -5.08 1.86 -7.12
CA GLU A 168 -5.14 1.54 -8.54
C GLU A 168 -5.14 0.02 -8.73
N ARG A 169 -5.77 -0.45 -9.81
CA ARG A 169 -5.81 -1.88 -10.14
C ARG A 169 -4.39 -2.45 -10.24
N GLY A 170 -4.15 -3.54 -9.51
CA GLY A 170 -2.90 -4.30 -9.55
C GLY A 170 -1.69 -3.61 -8.92
N VAL A 171 -1.82 -2.37 -8.44
CA VAL A 171 -0.72 -1.66 -7.76
C VAL A 171 -0.84 -1.91 -6.26
N PRO A 172 0.13 -2.57 -5.62
CA PRO A 172 0.07 -2.83 -4.18
C PRO A 172 0.30 -1.55 -3.38
N PHE A 173 -0.60 -1.27 -2.45
CA PHE A 173 -0.26 -0.42 -1.31
C PHE A 173 0.55 -1.24 -0.32
N VAL A 174 1.72 -0.74 0.09
CA VAL A 174 2.65 -1.43 0.98
C VAL A 174 2.82 -0.63 2.26
N ARG A 175 2.64 -1.29 3.41
CA ARG A 175 2.85 -0.71 4.73
C ARG A 175 3.75 -1.58 5.58
N SER A 176 4.84 -1.00 6.08
CA SER A 176 5.67 -1.65 7.10
C SER A 176 5.18 -1.31 8.50
N ILE A 177 5.03 -2.33 9.34
CA ILE A 177 4.61 -2.19 10.74
C ILE A 177 5.67 -2.87 11.60
N SER A 178 6.20 -2.16 12.60
CA SER A 178 7.14 -2.71 13.57
C SER A 178 6.49 -2.81 14.93
N TRP A 179 6.62 -3.97 15.57
CA TRP A 179 6.14 -4.20 16.92
C TRP A 179 7.30 -4.10 17.92
N ASN A 180 7.09 -3.35 19.00
CA ASN A 180 8.10 -3.08 20.03
C ASN A 180 8.26 -4.21 21.06
N ARG A 181 7.71 -5.40 20.81
CA ARG A 181 7.65 -6.54 21.74
C ARG A 181 6.85 -6.30 23.02
N HIS A 182 6.16 -5.17 23.17
CA HIS A 182 5.31 -4.92 24.33
C HIS A 182 3.87 -5.27 24.01
N ARG A 183 3.15 -5.82 24.99
CA ARG A 183 1.74 -6.12 24.82
C ARG A 183 0.95 -4.82 24.63
N SER A 184 -0.27 -4.91 24.08
CA SER A 184 -1.17 -3.75 24.03
C SER A 184 -2.56 -4.09 24.56
N GLY A 185 -3.20 -3.06 25.10
CA GLY A 185 -4.56 -3.12 25.61
C GLY A 185 -5.37 -1.93 25.13
N ARG A 186 -6.70 -2.02 25.28
CA ARG A 186 -7.62 -0.92 24.94
C ARG A 186 -7.65 0.17 26.01
N ASP A 187 -7.06 -0.11 27.18
CA ASP A 187 -6.98 0.76 28.35
C ASP A 187 -5.96 1.89 28.22
N CYS A 188 -5.08 1.83 27.19
CA CYS A 188 -4.10 2.86 26.88
C CYS A 188 -3.24 3.30 28.06
N SER A 189 -2.91 2.33 28.92
CA SER A 189 -1.96 2.51 30.00
C SER A 189 -0.56 2.81 29.45
N ALA A 190 0.19 3.63 30.18
CA ALA A 190 1.52 4.09 29.75
C ALA A 190 2.56 2.97 29.72
N SER A 191 2.30 1.83 30.37
CA SER A 191 3.22 0.70 30.44
C SER A 191 2.46 -0.60 30.25
N HIS A 192 2.95 -1.41 29.32
CA HIS A 192 2.47 -2.76 29.10
C HIS A 192 3.64 -3.74 29.27
N PRO A 193 3.40 -4.95 29.78
CA PRO A 193 4.46 -5.94 29.95
C PRO A 193 5.07 -6.34 28.61
N GLU A 194 6.37 -6.68 28.63
CA GLU A 194 7.05 -7.25 27.46
C GLU A 194 6.51 -8.67 27.16
N ALA A 195 6.42 -9.00 25.89
CA ALA A 195 6.11 -10.33 25.39
C ALA A 195 7.28 -11.29 25.66
N LYS A 196 6.95 -12.49 26.12
CA LYS A 196 7.95 -13.51 26.49
C LYS A 196 8.53 -14.18 25.24
N ALA A 197 9.65 -14.88 25.38
CA ALA A 197 10.10 -15.80 24.33
C ALA A 197 9.00 -16.85 24.05
N GLY A 198 8.84 -17.22 22.78
CA GLY A 198 7.78 -18.14 22.37
C GLY A 198 7.37 -18.00 20.90
N THR A 199 6.30 -18.71 20.56
CA THR A 199 5.70 -18.71 19.22
C THR A 199 4.51 -17.76 19.18
N TYR A 200 4.46 -16.97 18.11
CA TYR A 200 3.45 -15.96 17.87
C TYR A 200 2.89 -16.10 16.46
N VAL A 201 1.68 -15.60 16.28
CA VAL A 201 1.01 -15.54 14.99
C VAL A 201 0.62 -14.08 14.73
N ALA A 202 1.06 -13.55 13.60
CA ALA A 202 0.62 -12.27 13.08
C ALA A 202 -0.46 -12.46 12.02
N THR A 203 -1.44 -11.58 11.99
CA THR A 203 -2.52 -11.56 11.00
C THR A 203 -2.94 -10.12 10.73
N ALA A 204 -3.05 -9.73 9.46
CA ALA A 204 -3.58 -8.44 9.05
C ALA A 204 -5.08 -8.55 8.81
N VAL A 205 -5.83 -7.59 9.33
CA VAL A 205 -7.29 -7.52 9.20
C VAL A 205 -7.65 -6.17 8.59
N ALA A 206 -8.40 -6.17 7.49
CA ALA A 206 -8.88 -4.99 6.79
C ALA A 206 -10.40 -5.08 6.60
N GLY A 207 -11.20 -4.44 7.46
CA GLY A 207 -12.65 -4.65 7.46
C GLY A 207 -13.01 -6.10 7.79
N SER A 208 -13.73 -6.80 6.89
CA SER A 208 -14.00 -8.24 7.01
C SER A 208 -12.86 -9.13 6.49
N LEU A 209 -11.92 -8.57 5.73
CA LEU A 209 -10.82 -9.30 5.10
C LEU A 209 -9.74 -9.65 6.12
N THR A 210 -9.19 -10.85 5.97
CA THR A 210 -8.14 -11.37 6.85
C THR A 210 -7.05 -11.99 6.00
N SER A 211 -5.79 -11.65 6.26
CA SER A 211 -4.63 -12.25 5.59
C SER A 211 -4.42 -13.71 6.01
N GLU A 212 -3.54 -14.41 5.29
CA GLU A 212 -2.94 -15.61 5.83
C GLU A 212 -2.19 -15.35 7.15
N LYS A 213 -2.06 -16.41 7.95
CA LYS A 213 -1.36 -16.35 9.24
C LYS A 213 0.15 -16.41 9.02
N THR A 214 0.87 -15.46 9.58
CA THR A 214 2.33 -15.47 9.61
C THR A 214 2.80 -15.95 10.98
N VAL A 215 3.43 -17.12 11.05
CA VAL A 215 4.04 -17.64 12.29
C VAL A 215 5.44 -17.08 12.44
N PHE A 216 5.81 -16.68 13.66
CA PHE A 216 7.16 -16.25 13.99
C PHE A 216 7.51 -16.55 15.45
N HIS A 217 8.79 -16.45 15.79
CA HIS A 217 9.32 -16.79 17.10
C HIS A 217 10.10 -15.63 17.71
N LEU A 218 9.86 -15.36 18.98
CA LEU A 218 10.74 -14.54 19.81
C LEU A 218 11.68 -15.44 20.59
N ARG A 219 12.97 -15.13 20.54
CA ARG A 219 14.02 -15.73 21.36
C ARG A 219 14.53 -14.75 22.39
#